data_AF-A0A822ESX4-F1
#
_entry.id   AF-A0A822ESX4-F1
#
_cell.length_a   1.000
_cell.length_b   1.000
_cell.length_c   1.000
_cell.angle_alpha   90.00
_cell.angle_beta   90.00
_cell.angle_gamma   90.00
#
_symmetry.space_group_name_H-M   'P 1'
#
loop_
_entity.id
_entity.type
_entity.pdbx_description
1 polymer ?
#
loop_
_entity_poly.entity_id
_entity_poly.type
_entity_poly.pdbx_seq_one_letter_code
_entity_poly.pdbx_strand_id
1 'polypeptide(L)'
;AYLVRVEHYFALHEDEVYSQPIQIDLQKLLNSLGKIIDITELTLAGNMPLSDMKRLNWTTTENESSYWNETEQISSNNTIITLNAMQIRTFQITVQ
;
A
#
# COMPACT_ATOMS: atom_id res chain seq x y z
N ALA A 1 -9.23 -1.91 -16.53
CA ALA A 1 -8.68 -1.64 -15.18
C ALA A 1 -8.66 -2.93 -14.38
N TYR A 2 -7.64 -3.14 -13.56
CA TYR A 2 -7.50 -4.31 -12.69
C TYR A 2 -7.44 -3.85 -11.24
N LEU A 3 -8.01 -4.67 -10.33
CA LEU A 3 -7.86 -4.51 -8.89
C LEU A 3 -6.75 -5.44 -8.41
N VAL A 4 -5.71 -4.87 -7.81
CA VAL A 4 -4.53 -5.59 -7.35
C VAL A 4 -4.41 -5.42 -5.83
N ARG A 5 -4.21 -6.52 -5.12
CA ARG A 5 -3.82 -6.51 -3.71
C ARG A 5 -2.48 -7.19 -3.55
N VAL A 6 -1.63 -6.58 -2.75
CA VAL A 6 -0.34 -7.13 -2.35
C VAL A 6 -0.26 -7.09 -0.83
N GLU A 7 0.31 -8.13 -0.25
CA GLU A 7 0.39 -8.30 1.19
C GLU A 7 1.78 -8.75 1.60
N HIS A 8 2.22 -8.23 2.75
CA HIS A 8 3.42 -8.70 3.42
C HIS A 8 3.04 -9.75 4.47
N TYR A 9 3.39 -11.00 4.25
CA TYR A 9 2.92 -12.11 5.09
C TYR A 9 3.47 -12.12 6.52
N PHE A 10 4.71 -11.66 6.72
CA PHE A 10 5.35 -11.76 8.02
C PHE A 10 4.94 -10.62 8.95
N ALA A 11 4.72 -10.97 10.21
CA ALA A 11 4.57 -10.03 11.31
C ALA A 11 5.91 -9.42 11.71
N LEU A 12 5.85 -8.34 12.48
CA LEU A 12 7.04 -7.74 13.07
C LEU A 12 7.73 -8.77 13.97
N HIS A 13 9.04 -8.97 13.78
CA HIS A 13 9.87 -9.90 14.57
C HIS A 13 9.52 -11.40 14.45
N GLU A 14 8.74 -11.79 13.44
CA GLU A 14 8.48 -13.21 13.16
C GLU A 14 9.71 -13.91 12.55
N ASP A 15 10.43 -13.21 11.68
CA ASP A 15 11.67 -13.66 11.06
C ASP A 15 12.65 -12.49 10.93
N GLU A 16 13.94 -12.74 11.20
CA GLU A 16 14.95 -11.67 11.18
C GLU A 16 15.11 -11.03 9.78
N VAL A 17 14.93 -11.82 8.72
CA VAL A 17 15.12 -11.42 7.33
C VAL A 17 13.80 -11.03 6.68
N TYR A 18 12.77 -11.86 6.82
CA TYR A 18 11.53 -11.71 6.08
C TYR A 18 10.49 -10.80 6.73
N SER A 19 10.68 -10.40 8.00
CA SER A 19 9.84 -9.36 8.63
C SER A 19 10.23 -7.93 8.25
N GLN A 20 11.32 -7.74 7.49
CA GLN A 20 11.81 -6.41 7.12
C GLN A 20 10.99 -5.81 5.97
N PRO A 21 10.80 -4.48 5.92
CA PRO A 21 10.13 -3.83 4.80
C PRO A 21 10.78 -4.14 3.45
N ILE A 22 9.96 -4.38 2.43
CA ILE A 22 10.41 -4.69 1.07
C ILE A 22 9.84 -3.71 0.05
N GLN A 23 10.63 -3.41 -0.97
CA GLN A 23 10.17 -2.68 -2.15
C GLN A 23 9.88 -3.63 -3.30
N ILE A 24 8.70 -3.48 -3.90
CA ILE A 24 8.30 -4.22 -5.08
C ILE A 24 7.92 -3.26 -6.20
N ASP A 25 8.18 -3.65 -7.44
CA ASP A 25 7.82 -2.89 -8.63
C ASP A 25 6.64 -3.58 -9.33
N LEU A 26 5.46 -2.96 -9.22
CA LEU A 26 4.22 -3.49 -9.80
C LEU A 26 4.29 -3.57 -11.33
N GLN A 27 5.02 -2.68 -12.00
CA GLN A 27 5.19 -2.75 -13.45
C GLN A 27 5.98 -4.00 -13.86
N LYS A 28 7.03 -4.35 -13.11
CA LYS A 28 7.80 -5.57 -13.36
C LYS A 28 6.98 -6.81 -13.07
N LEU A 29 6.23 -6.82 -11.96
CA LEU A 29 5.43 -7.96 -11.53
C LEU A 29 4.27 -8.25 -12.49
N LEU A 30 3.64 -7.21 -13.04
CA LEU A 30 2.46 -7.31 -13.89
C LEU A 30 2.75 -7.05 -15.37
N ASN A 31 4.02 -7.13 -15.79
CA ASN A 31 4.45 -6.81 -17.16
C ASN A 31 3.70 -7.62 -18.23
N SER A 32 3.26 -8.84 -17.91
CA SER A 32 2.46 -9.69 -18.81
C SER A 32 1.07 -9.12 -19.13
N LEU A 33 0.55 -8.20 -18.31
CA LEU A 33 -0.73 -7.53 -18.51
C LEU A 33 -0.60 -6.27 -19.38
N GLY A 34 0.62 -5.82 -19.68
CA GLY A 34 0.90 -4.59 -20.42
C GLY A 34 1.58 -3.51 -19.58
N LYS A 35 1.77 -2.34 -20.19
CA LYS A 35 2.35 -1.17 -19.52
C LYS A 35 1.29 -0.49 -18.66
N ILE A 36 1.58 -0.30 -17.37
CA ILE A 36 0.73 0.46 -16.45
C ILE A 36 0.80 1.93 -16.87
N ILE A 37 -0.36 2.51 -17.18
CA ILE A 37 -0.51 3.92 -17.57
C ILE A 37 -1.09 4.79 -16.46
N ASP A 38 -1.77 4.16 -15.50
CA ASP A 38 -2.36 4.84 -14.34
C ASP A 38 -2.41 3.88 -13.16
N ILE A 39 -2.15 4.42 -11.96
CA ILE A 39 -2.19 3.69 -10.70
C ILE A 39 -2.79 4.57 -9.62
N THR A 40 -3.83 4.06 -8.97
CA THR A 40 -4.49 4.72 -7.84
C THR A 40 -4.52 3.77 -6.66
N GLU A 41 -4.01 4.20 -5.51
CA GLU A 41 -4.15 3.45 -4.25
C GLU A 41 -5.55 3.66 -3.66
N LEU A 42 -6.17 2.56 -3.25
CA LEU A 42 -7.52 2.51 -2.70
C LEU A 42 -7.47 2.00 -1.25
N THR A 43 -8.55 2.23 -0.52
CA THR A 43 -8.83 1.53 0.74
C THR A 43 -8.89 0.01 0.52
N LEU A 44 -8.75 -0.78 1.59
CA LEU A 44 -8.74 -2.25 1.52
C LEU A 44 -9.97 -2.84 0.79
N ALA A 45 -11.13 -2.22 0.99
CA ALA A 45 -12.38 -2.60 0.34
C ALA A 45 -12.42 -2.24 -1.16
N GLY A 46 -11.50 -1.40 -1.65
CA GLY A 46 -11.41 -0.99 -3.04
C GLY A 46 -12.51 -0.02 -3.47
N ASN A 47 -13.12 0.70 -2.53
CA ASN A 47 -14.30 1.54 -2.78
C ASN A 47 -14.04 3.05 -2.68
N MET A 48 -12.83 3.46 -2.29
CA MET A 48 -12.47 4.87 -2.09
C MET A 48 -10.96 5.04 -2.31
N PRO A 49 -10.51 6.13 -2.97
CA PRO A 49 -9.11 6.49 -3.00
C PRO A 49 -8.54 6.61 -1.58
N LEU A 50 -7.35 6.06 -1.34
CA LEU A 50 -6.74 6.11 -0.02
C LEU A 50 -6.48 7.56 0.42
N SER A 51 -6.22 8.46 -0.54
CA SER A 51 -6.05 9.90 -0.33
C SER A 51 -7.28 10.63 0.20
N ASP A 52 -8.46 10.03 0.02
CA ASP A 52 -9.72 10.65 0.43
C ASP A 52 -10.15 10.12 1.82
N MET A 53 -9.42 9.15 2.36
CA MET A 53 -9.73 8.50 3.64
C MET A 53 -9.42 9.44 4.80
N LYS A 54 -10.46 9.80 5.56
CA LYS A 54 -10.33 10.57 6.80
C LYS A 54 -10.56 9.68 8.01
N ARG A 55 -9.52 9.51 8.84
CA ARG A 55 -9.59 8.77 10.10
C ARG A 55 -9.79 9.72 11.27
N LEU A 56 -10.53 9.25 12.28
CA LEU A 56 -10.54 9.92 13.59
C LEU A 56 -9.19 9.72 14.26
N ASN A 57 -8.70 10.77 14.90
CA ASN A 57 -7.47 10.73 15.68
C ASN A 57 -7.83 10.53 17.15
N TRP A 58 -7.24 9.50 17.75
CA TRP A 58 -7.40 9.15 19.16
C TRP A 58 -6.06 9.27 19.85
N THR A 59 -6.08 9.78 21.08
CA THR A 59 -4.93 9.75 21.98
C THR A 59 -5.24 8.82 23.12
N THR A 60 -4.35 7.85 23.37
CA THR A 60 -4.50 6.89 24.46
C THR A 60 -4.07 7.51 25.78
N THR A 61 -4.41 6.85 26.90
CA THR A 61 -3.95 7.27 28.25
C THR A 61 -2.43 7.22 28.40
N GLU A 62 -1.75 6.45 27.55
CA GLU A 62 -0.29 6.35 27.47
C GLU A 62 0.32 7.41 26.56
N ASN A 63 -0.50 8.38 26.12
CA ASN A 63 -0.14 9.47 25.21
C ASN A 63 0.33 9.00 23.82
N GLU A 64 -0.09 7.81 23.40
CA GLU A 64 0.08 7.34 22.03
C GLU A 64 -1.00 7.94 21.15
N SER A 65 -0.63 8.35 19.92
CA SER A 65 -1.59 8.89 18.97
C SER A 65 -1.88 7.88 17.87
N SER A 66 -3.15 7.74 17.51
CA SER A 66 -3.56 7.01 16.30
C SER A 66 -3.39 7.82 15.02
N TYR A 67 -2.64 8.94 15.08
CA TYR A 67 -2.43 9.80 13.93
C TYR A 67 -1.77 9.00 12.81
N TRP A 68 -2.44 8.99 11.66
CA TRP A 68 -1.99 8.28 10.49
C TRP A 68 -1.29 9.25 9.56
N ASN A 69 0.01 9.07 9.36
CA ASN A 69 0.78 9.87 8.41
C ASN A 69 0.42 9.45 6.98
N GLU A 70 -0.19 10.38 6.26
CA GLU A 70 -0.65 10.23 4.86
C GLU A 70 0.51 10.15 3.85
N THR A 71 1.76 10.27 4.31
CA THR A 71 2.94 10.59 3.50
C THR A 71 3.49 9.46 2.61
N GLU A 72 2.93 8.25 2.67
CA GLU A 72 3.28 7.17 1.71
C GLU A 72 2.37 7.12 0.47
N GLN A 73 1.72 8.24 0.12
CA GLN A 73 1.01 8.33 -1.14
C GLN A 73 1.99 8.15 -2.31
N ILE A 74 1.76 7.10 -3.08
CA ILE A 74 2.48 6.85 -4.32
C ILE A 74 2.14 7.96 -5.31
N SER A 75 3.15 8.65 -5.82
CA SER A 75 2.96 9.57 -6.95
C SER A 75 2.38 8.80 -8.13
N SER A 76 1.44 9.37 -8.88
CA SER A 76 0.63 8.77 -9.95
C SER A 76 1.40 8.04 -11.07
N ASN A 77 2.73 8.13 -11.11
CA ASN A 77 3.61 7.49 -12.09
C ASN A 77 4.65 6.52 -11.49
N ASN A 78 4.69 6.36 -10.16
CA ASN A 78 5.63 5.47 -9.52
C ASN A 78 4.98 4.09 -9.31
N THR A 79 5.59 3.04 -9.85
CA THR A 79 5.13 1.64 -9.67
C THR A 79 5.90 0.90 -8.59
N ILE A 80 6.91 1.55 -7.98
CA ILE A 80 7.70 1.03 -6.87
C ILE A 80 6.99 1.38 -5.57
N ILE A 81 6.59 0.36 -4.83
CA ILE A 81 5.86 0.48 -3.58
C ILE A 81 6.62 -0.23 -2.47
N THR A 82 6.60 0.35 -1.27
CA THR A 82 7.11 -0.30 -0.05
C THR A 82 5.96 -1.03 0.64
N LEU A 83 6.24 -2.23 1.15
CA LEU A 83 5.38 -3.01 2.00
C LEU A 83 6.09 -3.28 3.31
N ASN A 84 5.49 -2.81 4.41
CA ASN A 84 5.93 -3.08 5.77
C ASN A 84 5.31 -4.40 6.28
N ALA A 85 5.82 -4.92 7.39
CA ALA A 85 5.28 -6.12 8.04
C ALA A 85 3.75 -6.06 8.21
N MET A 86 3.05 -7.13 7.83
CA MET A 86 1.59 -7.24 7.85
C MET A 86 0.81 -6.18 7.05
N GLN A 87 1.47 -5.38 6.21
CA GLN A 87 0.79 -4.37 5.41
C GLN A 87 0.11 -5.00 4.20
N ILE A 88 -1.15 -4.61 3.98
CA ILE A 88 -1.91 -4.92 2.75
C ILE A 88 -2.17 -3.60 2.04
N ARG A 89 -1.78 -3.51 0.76
CA ARG A 89 -2.06 -2.34 -0.08
C ARG A 89 -2.93 -2.75 -1.26
N THR A 90 -3.90 -1.91 -1.59
CA THR A 90 -4.90 -2.19 -2.63
C THR A 90 -4.80 -1.11 -3.70
N PHE A 91 -4.72 -1.52 -4.96
CA PHE A 91 -4.51 -0.65 -6.11
C PHE A 91 -5.54 -0.91 -7.19
N GLN A 92 -6.02 0.16 -7.80
CA GLN A 92 -6.61 0.09 -9.12
C GLN A 92 -5.54 0.51 -10.13
N ILE A 93 -5.27 -0.35 -11.11
CA ILE A 93 -4.34 -0.06 -12.21
C ILE A 93 -5.06 -0.06 -13.55
N THR A 94 -4.60 0.81 -14.43
CA THR A 94 -4.98 0.80 -15.85
C THR A 94 -3.74 0.47 -16.67
N VAL A 95 -3.89 -0.46 -17.61
CA VAL A 95 -2.83 -0.86 -18.54
C VAL A 95 -3.21 -0.44 -19.95
N GLN A 96 -2.20 -0.19 -20.79
CA GLN A 96 -2.34 0.09 -22.22
C GLN A 96 -2.68 -1.17 -23.03
#